data_AF-A0A969GMT2-F1
#
_entry.id   AF-A0A969GMT2-F1
#
_cell.length_a   1.000
_cell.length_b   1.000
_cell.length_c   1.000
_cell.angle_alpha   90.00
_cell.angle_beta   90.00
_cell.angle_gamma   90.00
#
_symmetry.space_group_name_H-M   'P 1'
#
loop_
_entity.id
_entity.type
_entity.pdbx_description
1 polymer ?
#
loop_
_entity_poly.entity_id
_entity_poly.type
_entity_poly.pdbx_seq_one_letter_code
_entity_poly.pdbx_strand_id
1 'polypeptide(L)'
;MNFPVVPQRMALINCTLQNMFVENPNQNRLALLERINHFAAICREAGILVIHTRHVVRVDGSNTGVLGEIYPPMNEVFNCDAPTAALHPRLVVDAHDIILDIPRYGAFHGTD
;
A
#
# COMPACT_ATOMS: atom_id res chain seq x y z
N MET A 1 22.94 12.21 -7.26
CA MET A 1 23.43 11.17 -6.31
C MET A 1 23.34 9.83 -7.02
N ASN A 2 24.29 8.92 -6.78
CA ASN A 2 24.25 7.55 -7.29
C ASN A 2 24.21 6.62 -6.07
N PHE A 3 23.13 5.86 -5.92
CA PHE A 3 22.96 4.90 -4.84
C PHE A 3 23.11 3.49 -5.40
N PRO A 4 24.11 2.71 -4.96
CA PRO A 4 24.27 1.34 -5.45
C PRO A 4 23.08 0.47 -5.00
N VAL A 5 22.64 -0.42 -5.90
CA VAL A 5 21.62 -1.43 -5.59
C VAL A 5 22.32 -2.55 -4.81
N VAL A 6 22.04 -2.63 -3.51
CA VAL A 6 22.56 -3.66 -2.60
C VAL A 6 21.37 -4.38 -1.96
N PRO A 7 20.93 -5.53 -2.50
CA PRO A 7 19.69 -6.20 -2.09
C PRO A 7 19.53 -6.37 -0.57
N GLN A 8 20.61 -6.73 0.13
CA GLN A 8 20.63 -6.96 1.57
C GLN A 8 20.43 -5.69 2.42
N ARG A 9 20.44 -4.52 1.78
CA ARG A 9 20.24 -3.20 2.41
C ARG A 9 19.03 -2.47 1.84
N MET A 10 18.15 -3.18 1.14
CA MET A 10 17.02 -2.61 0.44
C MET A 10 15.72 -3.30 0.85
N ALA A 11 14.65 -2.53 0.72
CA ALA A 11 13.27 -3.03 0.76
C ALA A 11 12.49 -2.36 -0.38
N LEU A 12 11.51 -3.07 -0.94
CA LEU A 12 10.51 -2.53 -1.83
C LEU A 12 9.29 -2.11 -1.01
N ILE A 13 8.88 -0.85 -1.11
CA ILE A 13 7.63 -0.36 -0.53
C ILE A 13 6.62 -0.16 -1.67
N ASN A 14 5.59 -0.99 -1.69
CA ASN A 14 4.43 -0.83 -2.55
C ASN A 14 3.42 0.10 -1.88
N CYS A 15 3.20 1.27 -2.48
CA CYS A 15 2.34 2.31 -1.94
C CYS A 15 0.87 2.07 -2.28
N THR A 16 0.05 1.76 -1.27
CA THR A 16 -1.42 1.78 -1.30
C THR A 16 -2.06 1.18 -2.57
N LEU A 17 -1.75 -0.09 -2.86
CA LEU A 17 -2.31 -0.85 -3.98
C LEU A 17 -3.71 -1.43 -3.64
N GLN A 18 -4.55 -0.60 -3.01
CA GLN A 18 -5.89 -0.97 -2.56
C GLN A 18 -6.93 -0.81 -3.68
N ASN A 19 -8.08 -1.48 -3.54
CA ASN A 19 -9.17 -1.47 -4.53
C ASN A 19 -9.52 -0.07 -5.00
N MET A 20 -9.75 0.87 -4.07
CA MET A 20 -10.13 2.23 -4.44
C MET A 20 -9.11 2.98 -5.30
N PHE A 21 -7.82 2.59 -5.23
CA PHE A 21 -6.77 3.21 -6.01
C PHE A 21 -6.52 2.46 -7.31
N VAL A 22 -6.72 1.14 -7.35
CA VAL A 22 -6.48 0.35 -8.56
C VAL A 22 -7.70 0.32 -9.47
N GLU A 23 -8.90 0.19 -8.92
CA GLU A 23 -10.17 0.16 -9.65
C GLU A 23 -10.57 1.57 -10.11
N ASN A 24 -9.85 2.10 -11.10
CA ASN A 24 -10.21 3.34 -11.78
C ASN A 24 -10.50 3.08 -13.26
N PRO A 25 -11.74 3.20 -13.73
CA PRO A 25 -12.11 2.85 -15.10
C PRO A 25 -11.46 3.76 -16.16
N ASN A 26 -10.97 4.94 -15.77
CA ASN A 26 -10.39 5.93 -16.69
C ASN A 26 -8.87 5.80 -16.84
N GLN A 27 -8.22 4.84 -16.15
CA GLN A 27 -6.78 4.67 -16.18
C GLN A 27 -6.40 3.18 -16.21
N ASN A 28 -5.40 2.81 -17.01
CA ASN A 28 -4.91 1.42 -17.08
C ASN A 28 -4.00 1.06 -15.87
N ARG A 29 -4.55 1.18 -14.66
CA ARG A 29 -3.84 0.91 -13.40
C ARG A 29 -3.60 -0.58 -13.18
N LEU A 30 -4.39 -1.45 -13.81
CA LEU A 30 -4.18 -2.90 -13.79
C LEU A 30 -2.86 -3.30 -14.47
N ALA A 31 -2.48 -2.67 -15.59
CA ALA A 31 -1.19 -2.94 -16.22
C ALA A 31 -0.01 -2.48 -15.34
N LEU A 32 -0.18 -1.40 -14.57
CA LEU A 32 0.82 -0.99 -13.59
C LEU A 32 0.93 -2.02 -12.46
N LEU A 33 -0.19 -2.52 -11.94
CA LEU A 33 -0.21 -3.55 -10.91
C LEU A 33 0.52 -4.83 -11.35
N GLU A 34 0.31 -5.27 -12.60
CA GLU A 34 1.03 -6.41 -13.18
C GLU A 34 2.55 -6.19 -13.20
N ARG A 35 3.00 -4.99 -13.59
CA ARG A 35 4.43 -4.63 -13.57
C ARG A 35 5.00 -4.61 -12.15
N ILE A 36 4.21 -4.14 -11.18
CA ILE A 36 4.60 -4.15 -9.77
C ILE A 36 4.71 -5.59 -9.24
N ASN A 37 3.77 -6.48 -9.58
CA ASN A 37 3.85 -7.89 -9.22
C ASN A 37 5.13 -8.54 -9.76
N HIS A 38 5.45 -8.28 -11.03
CA HIS A 38 6.68 -8.79 -11.64
C HIS A 38 7.93 -8.24 -10.95
N PHE A 39 7.96 -6.94 -10.63
CA PHE A 39 9.09 -6.35 -9.92
C PHE A 39 9.23 -6.88 -8.48
N ALA A 40 8.12 -7.06 -7.77
CA ALA A 40 8.11 -7.65 -6.44
C ALA A 40 8.63 -9.09 -6.45
N ALA A 41 8.33 -9.88 -7.49
CA ALA A 41 8.90 -11.21 -7.66
C ALA A 41 10.43 -11.16 -7.79
N ILE A 42 10.96 -10.27 -8.63
CA ILE A 42 12.42 -10.06 -8.78
C ILE A 42 13.06 -9.63 -7.45
N CYS A 43 12.40 -8.73 -6.70
CA CYS A 43 12.86 -8.32 -5.38
C CYS A 43 12.96 -9.50 -4.41
N ARG A 44 11.91 -10.34 -4.34
CA ARG A 44 11.91 -11.54 -3.48
C ARG A 44 13.00 -12.52 -3.88
N GLU A 45 13.17 -12.80 -5.17
CA GLU A 45 14.24 -13.66 -5.69
C GLU A 45 15.65 -13.15 -5.32
N ALA A 46 15.82 -11.82 -5.27
CA ALA A 46 17.06 -11.17 -4.85
C ALA A 46 17.23 -11.07 -3.32
N GLY A 47 16.27 -11.52 -2.53
CA GLY A 47 16.27 -11.40 -1.06
C GLY A 47 15.95 -9.99 -0.54
N ILE A 48 15.32 -9.13 -1.37
CA ILE A 48 14.83 -7.81 -0.98
C ILE A 48 13.46 -7.99 -0.31
N LEU A 49 13.32 -7.44 0.89
CA LEU A 49 12.04 -7.42 1.62
C LEU A 49 10.99 -6.64 0.85
N VAL A 50 9.78 -7.18 0.71
CA VAL A 50 8.64 -6.48 0.10
C VAL A 50 7.64 -6.10 1.19
N ILE A 51 7.26 -4.82 1.19
CA ILE A 51 6.32 -4.22 2.14
C ILE A 51 5.17 -3.61 1.34
N HIS A 52 3.94 -4.01 1.61
CA HIS A 52 2.73 -3.43 1.03
C HIS A 52 2.07 -2.53 2.05
N THR A 53 1.88 -1.27 1.70
CA THR A 53 1.15 -0.34 2.57
C THR A 53 -0.34 -0.35 2.24
N ARG A 54 -1.17 -0.22 3.26
CA ARG A 54 -2.60 0.04 3.12
C ARG A 54 -2.95 1.31 3.88
N HIS A 55 -3.55 2.28 3.23
CA HIS A 55 -4.14 3.41 3.94
C HIS A 55 -5.37 2.90 4.68
N VAL A 56 -5.30 2.84 6.00
CA VAL A 56 -6.37 2.31 6.84
C VAL A 56 -6.57 3.22 8.05
N VAL A 57 -7.82 3.53 8.32
CA VAL A 57 -8.25 4.27 9.51
C VAL A 57 -9.11 3.36 10.39
N ARG A 58 -9.18 3.67 11.69
CA ARG A 58 -10.00 2.91 12.63
C ARG A 58 -11.48 3.15 12.32
N VAL A 59 -12.31 2.14 12.56
CA VAL A 59 -13.76 2.19 12.38
C VAL A 59 -14.39 3.39 13.12
N ASP A 60 -13.90 3.68 14.32
CA ASP A 60 -14.39 4.78 15.16
C ASP A 60 -13.87 6.17 14.74
N GLY A 61 -13.01 6.23 13.73
CA GLY A 61 -12.39 7.46 13.23
C GLY A 61 -11.41 8.12 14.21
N SER A 62 -11.06 7.48 15.32
CA SER A 62 -10.22 8.08 16.38
C SER A 62 -8.83 8.46 15.91
N ASN A 63 -8.38 7.93 14.77
CA ASN A 63 -7.08 8.23 14.19
C ASN A 63 -7.13 9.12 12.94
N THR A 64 -8.27 9.64 12.46
CA THR A 64 -8.30 10.42 11.20
C THR A 64 -7.77 11.84 11.34
N GLY A 65 -8.16 12.56 12.39
CA GLY A 65 -7.79 13.96 12.59
C GLY A 65 -8.13 14.83 11.36
N VAL A 66 -7.23 15.75 11.01
CA VAL A 66 -7.41 16.70 9.89
C VAL A 66 -7.64 16.02 8.54
N LEU A 67 -7.18 14.78 8.34
CA LEU A 67 -7.47 14.06 7.10
C LEU A 67 -8.98 13.81 6.92
N GLY A 68 -9.72 13.60 8.01
CA GLY A 68 -11.18 13.49 7.96
C GLY A 68 -11.87 14.81 7.62
N GLU A 69 -11.23 15.95 7.88
CA GLU A 69 -11.74 17.27 7.46
C GLU A 69 -11.45 17.54 5.98
N ILE A 70 -10.27 17.15 5.49
CA ILE A 70 -9.85 17.33 4.09
C ILE A 70 -10.60 16.36 3.16
N TYR A 71 -10.83 15.13 3.61
CA TYR A 71 -11.55 14.10 2.87
C TYR A 71 -12.66 13.52 3.76
N PRO A 72 -13.85 14.16 3.80
CA PRO A 72 -14.97 13.72 4.64
C PRO A 72 -15.33 12.23 4.55
N PRO A 73 -15.24 11.56 3.38
CA PRO A 73 -15.50 10.12 3.27
C PRO A 73 -14.43 9.20 3.87
N MET A 74 -13.38 9.73 4.52
CA MET A 74 -12.21 8.95 4.98
C MET A 74 -12.60 7.69 5.78
N ASN A 75 -13.46 7.83 6.78
CA ASN A 75 -13.88 6.69 7.63
C ASN A 75 -14.73 5.67 6.90
N GLU A 76 -15.48 6.08 5.87
CA GLU A 76 -16.31 5.15 5.10
C GLU A 76 -15.44 4.36 4.12
N VAL A 77 -14.52 5.04 3.43
CA VAL A 77 -13.74 4.48 2.32
C VAL A 77 -12.50 3.72 2.81
N PHE A 78 -11.88 4.15 3.90
CA PHE A 78 -10.59 3.63 4.38
C PHE A 78 -10.67 2.91 5.72
N ASN A 79 -11.88 2.65 6.24
CA ASN A 79 -12.05 1.73 7.36
C ASN A 79 -11.40 0.38 7.03
N CYS A 80 -10.75 -0.27 8.01
CA CYS A 80 -10.16 -1.60 7.88
C CYS A 80 -11.12 -2.67 7.34
N ASP A 81 -12.42 -2.53 7.58
CA ASP A 81 -13.46 -3.45 7.11
C ASP A 81 -14.04 -3.08 5.74
N ALA A 82 -13.66 -1.92 5.19
CA ALA A 82 -14.20 -1.44 3.93
C ALA A 82 -13.58 -2.20 2.74
N PRO A 83 -14.39 -2.73 1.79
CA PRO A 83 -13.86 -3.38 0.58
C PRO A 83 -12.94 -2.48 -0.23
N THR A 84 -13.19 -1.16 -0.23
CA THR A 84 -12.35 -0.14 -0.87
C THR A 84 -10.95 -0.07 -0.29
N ALA A 85 -10.79 -0.35 1.01
CA ALA A 85 -9.53 -0.34 1.75
C ALA A 85 -8.75 -1.65 1.64
N ALA A 86 -9.35 -2.73 1.13
CA ALA A 86 -8.62 -3.98 0.91
C ALA A 86 -7.56 -3.81 -0.18
N LEU A 87 -6.44 -4.53 -0.06
CA LEU A 87 -5.49 -4.68 -1.17
C LEU A 87 -6.22 -5.26 -2.38
N HIS A 88 -5.83 -4.80 -3.57
CA HIS A 88 -6.47 -5.26 -4.79
C HIS A 88 -6.26 -6.78 -4.97
N PRO A 89 -7.28 -7.57 -5.34
CA PRO A 89 -7.18 -9.04 -5.37
C PRO A 89 -6.18 -9.59 -6.41
N ARG A 90 -5.77 -8.76 -7.38
CA ARG A 90 -4.70 -9.10 -8.34
C ARG A 90 -3.28 -8.77 -7.84
N LEU A 91 -3.14 -8.12 -6.68
CA LEU A 91 -1.82 -7.93 -6.07
C LEU A 91 -1.34 -9.28 -5.53
N VAL A 92 -0.12 -9.67 -5.90
CA VAL A 92 0.51 -10.88 -5.37
C VAL A 92 1.22 -10.54 -4.07
N VAL A 93 0.62 -10.97 -2.97
CA VAL A 93 1.20 -10.87 -1.63
C VAL A 93 1.75 -12.24 -1.24
N ASP A 94 3.06 -12.32 -1.03
CA ASP A 94 3.72 -13.53 -0.54
C ASP A 94 3.61 -13.64 0.98
N ALA A 95 3.67 -14.85 1.53
CA ALA A 95 3.57 -15.09 2.97
C ALA A 95 4.71 -14.43 3.78
N HIS A 96 5.83 -14.11 3.15
CA HIS A 96 6.96 -13.42 3.77
C HIS A 96 6.92 -11.90 3.62
N ASP A 97 5.96 -11.37 2.88
CA ASP A 97 5.79 -9.91 2.74
C ASP A 97 5.22 -9.31 4.03
N ILE A 98 5.49 -8.03 4.24
CA ILE A 98 4.87 -7.25 5.33
C ILE A 98 3.68 -6.48 4.76
N ILE A 99 2.55 -6.52 5.47
CA ILE A 99 1.45 -5.57 5.25
C ILE A 99 1.51 -4.53 6.36
N LEU A 100 1.71 -3.27 5.97
CA LEU A 100 1.82 -2.14 6.88
C LEU A 100 0.59 -1.23 6.72
N ASP A 101 -0.22 -1.12 7.77
CA ASP A 101 -1.33 -0.18 7.79
C ASP A 101 -0.83 1.22 8.12
N ILE A 102 -1.13 2.17 7.23
CA ILE A 102 -0.68 3.56 7.33
C ILE A 102 -1.91 4.44 7.58
N PRO A 103 -1.97 5.20 8.69
CA PRO A 103 -3.12 6.07 8.97
C PRO A 103 -2.96 7.45 8.31
N ARG A 104 -1.85 7.69 7.60
CA ARG A 104 -1.46 8.99 7.00
C ARG A 104 -0.90 8.73 5.60
N TYR A 105 -0.64 9.80 4.84
CA TYR A 105 -0.01 9.68 3.52
C TYR A 105 1.42 9.12 3.55
N GLY A 106 2.18 9.40 4.61
CA GLY A 106 3.56 8.93 4.74
C GLY A 106 3.63 7.54 5.35
N ALA A 107 4.31 6.61 4.67
CA ALA A 107 4.48 5.23 5.13
C ALA A 107 5.30 5.06 6.42
N PHE A 108 5.98 6.13 6.87
CA PHE A 108 6.88 6.13 8.03
C PHE A 108 6.33 6.86 9.26
N HIS A 109 5.19 7.55 9.15
CA HIS A 109 4.70 8.39 10.25
C HIS A 109 3.56 7.70 11.00
N GLY A 110 3.80 7.36 12.26
CA GLY A 110 2.82 6.69 13.11
C GLY A 110 2.56 5.25 12.69
N THR A 111 3.60 4.56 12.25
CA THR A 111 3.61 3.19 11.74
C THR A 111 4.71 2.38 12.47
N ASP A 112 4.61 1.05 12.40
CA ASP A 112 5.57 0.11 12.99
C ASP A 112 7.00 0.22 12.43
#